data_AF-A0ABD5TW69-F1
#
_entry.id   AF-A0ABD5TW69-F1
#
_cell.length_a   1.000
_cell.length_b   1.000
_cell.length_c   1.000
_cell.angle_alpha   90.00
_cell.angle_beta   90.00
_cell.angle_gamma   90.00
#
_symmetry.space_group_name_H-M   'P 1'
#
loop_
_entity.id
_entity.type
_entity.pdbx_description
1 polymer ?
#
loop_
_entity_poly.entity_id
_entity_poly.type
_entity_poly.pdbx_seq_one_letter_code
_entity_poly.pdbx_strand_id
1 'polypeptide(L)'
;MTRFDADEPRERRKLFAEAFAAHRERASAFVTFEVDHDETLDGEDESAPWVQFADQTFNVDVTDEELDRLKSMLDEFPEFRIDQMESPDAAEGTNVRITARSDANRLAAFVDRAFRSVYGRDEDYRAWVAAV
;
A
#
# COMPACT_ATOMS: atom_id res chain seq x y z
N MET A 1 -9.01 -10.60 -19.84
CA MET A 1 -8.00 -10.96 -18.82
C MET A 1 -6.91 -9.91 -18.92
N THR A 2 -7.25 -8.69 -18.49
CA THR A 2 -6.56 -7.42 -18.82
C THR A 2 -6.66 -6.44 -17.65
N ARG A 3 -6.48 -6.91 -16.42
CA ARG A 3 -6.36 -6.01 -15.27
C ARG A 3 -5.13 -6.40 -14.49
N PHE A 4 -3.98 -5.95 -14.98
CA PHE A 4 -2.80 -5.85 -14.13
C PHE A 4 -2.69 -4.46 -13.52
N ASP A 5 -3.41 -3.48 -14.08
CA ASP A 5 -3.50 -2.10 -13.63
C ASP A 5 -4.94 -1.53 -13.65
N ALA A 6 -5.14 -0.40 -12.98
CA ALA A 6 -6.36 0.40 -12.99
C ALA A 6 -6.08 1.84 -12.52
N ASP A 7 -6.81 2.82 -13.05
CA ASP A 7 -6.72 4.25 -12.71
C ASP A 7 -8.06 4.81 -12.17
N GLU A 8 -9.20 4.20 -12.53
CA GLU A 8 -10.49 4.54 -11.94
C GLU A 8 -10.64 3.98 -10.51
N PRO A 9 -11.17 4.76 -9.53
CA PRO A 9 -11.26 4.34 -8.13
C PRO A 9 -11.99 3.01 -7.89
N ARG A 10 -13.06 2.77 -8.64
CA ARG A 10 -13.83 1.51 -8.54
C ARG A 10 -13.05 0.34 -9.10
N GLU A 11 -12.29 0.56 -10.17
CA GLU A 11 -11.49 -0.46 -10.82
C GLU A 11 -10.25 -0.81 -10.01
N ARG A 12 -9.56 0.17 -9.42
CA ARG A 12 -8.44 -0.06 -8.49
C ARG A 12 -8.86 -0.86 -7.27
N ARG A 13 -9.96 -0.48 -6.62
CA ARG A 13 -10.47 -1.25 -5.47
C ARG A 13 -10.77 -2.70 -5.83
N LYS A 14 -11.31 -2.93 -7.04
CA LYS A 14 -11.54 -4.28 -7.54
C LYS A 14 -10.24 -5.01 -7.81
N LEU A 15 -9.26 -4.35 -8.46
CA LEU A 15 -7.92 -4.89 -8.72
C LEU A 15 -7.25 -5.37 -7.43
N PHE A 16 -7.22 -4.52 -6.40
CA PHE A 16 -6.62 -4.85 -5.11
C PHE A 16 -7.32 -6.04 -4.43
N ALA A 17 -8.66 -6.05 -4.41
CA ALA A 17 -9.42 -7.14 -3.81
C ALA A 17 -9.19 -8.49 -4.53
N GLU A 18 -9.15 -8.48 -5.88
CA GLU A 18 -8.85 -9.66 -6.68
C GLU A 18 -7.42 -10.15 -6.46
N ALA A 19 -6.46 -9.24 -6.29
CA ALA A 19 -5.07 -9.58 -5.98
C ALA A 19 -4.92 -10.24 -4.60
N PHE A 20 -5.60 -9.73 -3.57
CA PHE A 20 -5.62 -10.40 -2.25
C PHE A 20 -6.28 -11.78 -2.29
N ALA A 21 -7.35 -11.93 -3.07
CA ALA A 21 -7.99 -13.23 -3.26
C ALA A 21 -7.02 -14.21 -3.96
N ALA A 22 -6.35 -13.78 -5.03
CA ALA A 22 -5.37 -14.58 -5.76
C ALA A 22 -4.17 -14.98 -4.88
N HIS A 23 -3.62 -14.03 -4.11
CA HIS A 23 -2.54 -14.27 -3.15
C HIS A 23 -2.89 -15.39 -2.17
N ARG A 24 -4.11 -15.35 -1.60
CA ARG A 24 -4.60 -16.36 -0.65
C ARG A 24 -4.85 -17.72 -1.32
N GLU A 25 -5.48 -17.72 -2.49
CA GLU A 25 -5.78 -18.94 -3.24
C GLU A 25 -4.51 -19.68 -3.63
N ARG A 26 -3.47 -18.94 -4.03
CA ARG A 26 -2.18 -19.48 -4.47
C ARG A 26 -1.21 -19.74 -3.32
N ALA A 27 -1.52 -19.29 -2.10
CA ALA A 27 -0.61 -19.27 -0.96
C ALA A 27 0.74 -18.63 -1.33
N SER A 28 0.69 -17.52 -2.08
CA SER A 28 1.88 -16.80 -2.51
C SER A 28 2.64 -16.23 -1.32
N ALA A 29 3.96 -16.03 -1.46
CA ALA A 29 4.77 -15.48 -0.38
C ALA A 29 4.35 -14.05 0.00
N PHE A 30 3.95 -13.25 -0.98
CA PHE A 30 3.50 -11.86 -0.81
C PHE A 30 2.64 -11.42 -2.00
N VAL A 31 2.06 -10.23 -1.89
CA VAL A 31 1.50 -9.45 -3.00
C VAL A 31 2.00 -8.02 -2.89
N THR A 32 2.45 -7.43 -4.00
CA THR A 32 2.95 -6.04 -4.05
C THR A 32 2.11 -5.21 -5.01
N PHE A 33 1.75 -4.01 -4.57
CA PHE A 33 1.07 -2.98 -5.34
C PHE A 33 1.99 -1.77 -5.53
N GLU A 34 2.01 -1.22 -6.72
CA GLU A 34 2.82 -0.06 -7.10
C GLU A 34 1.92 0.96 -7.83
N VAL A 35 2.39 2.20 -7.87
CA VAL A 35 1.75 3.33 -8.56
C VAL A 35 2.78 4.05 -9.41
N ASP A 36 2.30 4.92 -10.33
CA ASP A 36 3.21 5.76 -11.11
C ASP A 36 4.05 6.67 -10.20
N HIS A 37 5.31 6.87 -10.57
CA HIS A 37 6.20 7.85 -9.92
C HIS A 37 5.69 9.26 -10.19
N ASP A 38 5.70 10.09 -9.16
CA ASP A 38 5.40 11.52 -9.26
C ASP A 38 6.56 12.30 -8.64
N GLU A 39 7.37 12.94 -9.49
CA GLU A 39 8.57 13.69 -9.08
C GLU A 39 8.27 14.78 -8.04
N THR A 40 7.03 15.30 -7.99
CA THR A 40 6.64 16.34 -7.03
C THR A 40 6.33 15.80 -5.64
N LEU A 41 5.88 14.55 -5.55
CA LEU A 41 5.53 13.88 -4.30
C LEU A 41 6.68 12.99 -3.79
N ASP A 42 7.33 12.28 -4.71
CA ASP A 42 8.35 11.26 -4.42
C ASP A 42 9.76 11.83 -4.52
N GLY A 43 9.97 12.98 -5.16
CA GLY A 43 11.30 13.49 -5.47
C GLY A 43 11.94 12.84 -6.71
N GLU A 44 12.87 13.57 -7.32
CA GLU A 44 13.44 13.23 -8.64
C GLU A 44 14.26 11.92 -8.63
N ASP A 45 14.94 11.61 -7.52
CA ASP A 45 15.86 10.46 -7.41
C ASP A 45 15.30 9.30 -6.57
N GLU A 46 14.08 9.41 -6.03
CA GLU A 46 13.47 8.34 -5.24
C GLU A 46 12.54 7.45 -6.09
N SER A 47 12.19 6.29 -5.54
CA SER A 47 11.29 5.35 -6.21
C SER A 47 9.82 5.68 -5.88
N ALA A 48 8.92 5.33 -6.80
CA ALA A 48 7.49 5.37 -6.51
C ALA A 48 7.14 4.51 -5.28
N PRO A 49 6.14 4.91 -4.49
CA PRO A 49 5.71 4.19 -3.32
C PRO A 49 5.07 2.86 -3.72
N TRP A 50 5.21 1.89 -2.82
CA TRP A 50 4.65 0.57 -2.97
C TRP A 50 4.02 0.13 -1.66
N VAL A 51 3.06 -0.79 -1.76
CA VAL A 51 2.44 -1.44 -0.59
C VAL A 51 2.55 -2.94 -0.80
N GLN A 52 3.20 -3.63 0.12
CA GLN A 52 3.30 -5.09 0.10
C GLN A 52 2.50 -5.69 1.24
N PHE A 53 1.94 -6.87 1.01
CA PHE A 53 1.27 -7.66 2.04
C PHE A 53 1.78 -9.10 2.02
N ALA A 54 2.16 -9.59 3.19
CA ALA A 54 2.61 -10.95 3.43
C ALA A 54 2.26 -11.35 4.87
N ASP A 55 1.88 -12.61 5.09
CA ASP A 55 1.56 -13.14 6.43
C ASP A 55 0.72 -12.18 7.31
N GLN A 56 -0.42 -11.74 6.77
CA GLN A 56 -1.35 -10.83 7.46
C GLN A 56 -0.77 -9.46 7.82
N THR A 57 0.33 -9.06 7.21
CA THR A 57 1.08 -7.86 7.58
C THR A 57 1.35 -7.01 6.34
N PHE A 58 0.95 -5.75 6.39
CA PHE A 58 1.40 -4.76 5.41
C PHE A 58 2.83 -4.33 5.72
N ASN A 59 3.58 -4.09 4.66
CA ASN A 59 4.91 -3.53 4.68
C ASN A 59 4.92 -2.30 3.78
N VAL A 60 5.34 -1.18 4.33
CA VAL A 60 5.39 0.12 3.66
C VAL A 60 6.62 0.90 4.11
N ASP A 61 7.21 1.67 3.22
CA ASP A 61 8.20 2.69 3.57
C ASP A 61 7.52 4.05 3.56
N VAL A 62 7.81 4.87 4.58
CA VAL A 62 7.23 6.20 4.75
C VAL A 62 8.28 7.18 5.23
N THR A 63 8.20 8.42 4.75
CA THR A 63 8.89 9.56 5.37
C THR A 63 8.29 9.90 6.75
N ASP A 64 8.92 10.79 7.51
CA ASP A 64 8.38 11.22 8.81
C ASP A 64 6.99 11.86 8.70
N GLU A 65 6.78 12.69 7.66
CA GLU A 65 5.49 13.34 7.40
C GLU A 65 4.42 12.33 6.94
N GLU A 66 4.82 11.31 6.18
CA GLU A 66 3.93 10.22 5.79
C GLU A 66 3.60 9.30 6.96
N LEU A 67 4.52 9.07 7.89
CA LEU A 67 4.28 8.27 9.09
C LEU A 67 3.17 8.88 9.96
N ASP A 68 3.17 10.20 10.11
CA ASP A 68 2.10 10.89 10.85
C ASP A 68 0.75 10.81 10.14
N ARG A 69 0.74 10.91 8.81
CA ARG A 69 -0.46 10.68 7.98
C ARG A 69 -0.96 9.23 8.10
N LEU A 70 -0.05 8.26 8.09
CA LEU A 70 -0.34 6.84 8.25
C LEU A 70 -0.96 6.53 9.61
N LYS A 71 -0.38 7.06 10.70
CA LYS A 71 -0.94 6.91 12.05
C LYS A 71 -2.35 7.48 12.15
N SER A 72 -2.56 8.66 11.58
CA SER A 72 -3.90 9.29 11.54
C SER A 72 -4.89 8.46 10.72
N MET A 73 -4.45 7.90 9.58
CA MET A 73 -5.27 7.02 8.75
C MET A 73 -5.68 5.73 9.48
N LEU A 74 -4.80 5.17 10.32
CA LEU A 74 -5.07 3.94 11.07
C LEU A 74 -6.20 4.08 12.10
N ASP A 75 -6.56 5.30 12.51
CA ASP A 75 -7.75 5.53 13.35
C ASP A 75 -9.06 5.12 12.62
N GLU A 76 -9.07 5.11 11.29
CA GLU A 76 -10.18 4.62 10.46
C GLU A 76 -10.21 3.08 10.31
N PHE A 77 -9.12 2.40 10.71
CA PHE A 77 -8.90 0.96 10.62
C PHE A 77 -8.57 0.36 12.00
N PRO A 78 -9.54 0.27 12.93
CA PRO A 78 -9.29 -0.11 14.32
C PRO A 78 -8.74 -1.54 14.50
N GLU A 79 -8.95 -2.40 13.51
CA GLU A 79 -8.39 -3.76 13.45
C GLU A 79 -6.91 -3.81 13.01
N PHE A 80 -6.33 -2.69 12.54
CA PHE A 80 -4.96 -2.64 12.05
C PHE A 80 -4.05 -2.01 13.10
N ARG A 81 -2.83 -2.55 13.24
CA ARG A 81 -1.87 -2.12 14.26
C ARG A 81 -0.46 -2.10 13.70
N ILE A 82 0.25 -1.00 13.92
CA ILE A 82 1.70 -0.98 13.72
C ILE A 82 2.32 -1.97 14.71
N ASP A 83 3.01 -2.97 14.18
CA ASP A 83 3.69 -4.02 14.95
C ASP A 83 5.20 -3.74 15.04
N GLN A 84 5.79 -3.20 13.97
CA GLN A 84 7.21 -2.88 13.91
C GLN A 84 7.44 -1.58 13.13
N MET A 85 8.49 -0.84 13.52
CA MET A 85 9.05 0.29 12.78
C MET A 85 10.57 0.16 12.77
N GLU A 86 11.20 0.30 11.60
CA GLU A 86 12.65 0.28 11.44
C GLU A 86 13.09 1.48 10.60
N SER A 87 13.90 2.37 11.18
CA SER A 87 14.44 3.56 10.52
C SER A 87 15.95 3.37 10.34
N PRO A 88 16.46 3.11 9.13
CA PRO A 88 17.89 2.93 8.89
C PRO A 88 18.65 4.25 9.02
N ASP A 89 19.87 4.22 9.56
CA ASP A 89 20.73 5.42 9.64
C ASP A 89 21.20 5.93 8.25
N ALA A 90 21.11 5.09 7.21
CA ALA A 90 21.65 5.34 5.88
C ALA A 90 20.58 5.66 4.82
N ALA A 91 19.31 5.78 5.21
CA ALA A 91 18.20 6.08 4.32
C ALA A 91 17.22 7.03 4.99
N GLU A 92 16.65 7.95 4.21
CA GLU A 92 15.62 8.86 4.68
C GLU A 92 14.28 8.13 4.58
N GLY A 93 13.88 7.43 5.65
CA GLY A 93 12.62 6.69 5.67
C GLY A 93 12.50 5.73 6.84
N THR A 94 11.26 5.43 7.20
CA THR A 94 10.91 4.42 8.20
C THR A 94 10.12 3.30 7.54
N ASN A 95 10.64 2.08 7.60
CA ASN A 95 9.88 0.89 7.25
C ASN A 95 8.87 0.59 8.35
N VAL A 96 7.60 0.39 8.00
CA VAL A 96 6.51 0.13 8.94
C VAL A 96 5.83 -1.19 8.61
N ARG A 97 5.69 -2.04 9.62
CA ARG A 97 4.92 -3.29 9.56
C ARG A 97 3.58 -3.12 10.25
N ILE A 98 2.49 -3.41 9.56
CA ILE A 98 1.13 -3.22 10.07
C ILE A 98 0.38 -4.55 10.01
N THR A 99 0.08 -5.13 11.16
CA THR A 99 -0.78 -6.33 11.22
C THR A 99 -2.19 -5.95 10.79
N ALA A 100 -2.76 -6.72 9.86
CA ALA A 100 -4.07 -6.49 9.26
C ALA A 100 -4.79 -7.82 8.97
N ARG A 101 -5.52 -8.32 9.98
CA ARG A 101 -6.35 -9.52 9.88
C ARG A 101 -7.76 -9.17 9.42
N SER A 102 -7.96 -9.06 8.11
CA SER A 102 -9.26 -8.69 7.55
C SER A 102 -9.56 -9.35 6.21
N ASP A 103 -10.75 -9.11 5.66
CA ASP A 103 -11.15 -9.61 4.34
C ASP A 103 -10.53 -8.81 3.18
N ALA A 104 -10.58 -9.37 1.97
CA ALA A 104 -9.95 -8.77 0.79
C ALA A 104 -10.48 -7.37 0.45
N ASN A 105 -11.76 -7.07 0.71
CA ASN A 105 -12.31 -5.75 0.43
C ASN A 105 -11.81 -4.70 1.42
N ARG A 106 -11.66 -5.09 2.69
CA ARG A 106 -11.13 -4.19 3.72
C ARG A 106 -9.63 -3.92 3.50
N LEU A 107 -8.86 -4.95 3.15
CA LEU A 107 -7.45 -4.79 2.75
C LEU A 107 -7.33 -3.91 1.49
N ALA A 108 -8.17 -4.12 0.48
CA ALA A 108 -8.20 -3.29 -0.72
C ALA A 108 -8.52 -1.82 -0.42
N ALA A 109 -9.46 -1.57 0.49
CA ALA A 109 -9.79 -0.21 0.91
C ALA A 109 -8.62 0.47 1.62
N PHE A 110 -7.85 -0.27 2.42
CA PHE A 110 -6.65 0.24 3.07
C PHE A 110 -5.57 0.60 2.05
N VAL A 111 -5.28 -0.27 1.07
CA VAL A 111 -4.29 0.02 0.03
C VAL A 111 -4.66 1.28 -0.74
N ASP A 112 -5.93 1.40 -1.18
CA ASP A 112 -6.39 2.59 -1.89
C ASP A 112 -6.28 3.88 -1.04
N ARG A 113 -6.61 3.78 0.24
CA ARG A 113 -6.50 4.90 1.18
C ARG A 113 -5.05 5.28 1.46
N ALA A 114 -4.14 4.30 1.57
CA ALA A 114 -2.73 4.54 1.80
C ALA A 114 -2.12 5.39 0.67
N PHE A 115 -2.33 4.99 -0.59
CA PHE A 115 -1.86 5.80 -1.73
C PHE A 115 -2.41 7.22 -1.72
N ARG A 116 -3.71 7.40 -1.47
CA ARG A 116 -4.30 8.74 -1.51
C ARG A 116 -3.97 9.63 -0.31
N SER A 117 -3.95 9.06 0.88
CA SER A 117 -3.91 9.83 2.15
C SER A 117 -2.54 9.84 2.80
N VAL A 118 -1.74 8.79 2.60
CA VAL A 118 -0.34 8.75 3.05
C VAL A 118 0.55 9.28 1.96
N TYR A 119 0.51 8.70 0.76
CA TYR A 119 1.38 9.07 -0.36
C TYR A 119 0.86 10.21 -1.24
N GLY A 120 -0.22 10.87 -0.83
CA GLY A 120 -0.73 12.09 -1.49
C GLY A 120 -1.28 11.91 -2.90
N ARG A 121 -1.55 10.67 -3.35
CA ARG A 121 -2.04 10.41 -4.72
C ARG A 121 -3.43 11.00 -4.95
N ASP A 122 -3.60 11.58 -6.14
CA ASP A 122 -4.88 12.10 -6.61
C ASP A 122 -5.93 10.99 -6.81
N GLU A 123 -7.16 11.33 -7.20
CA GLU A 123 -8.21 10.32 -7.33
C GLU A 123 -8.01 9.37 -8.51
N ASP A 124 -7.37 9.86 -9.57
CA ASP A 124 -7.13 9.24 -10.87
C ASP A 124 -5.75 8.58 -10.98
N TYR A 125 -5.03 8.40 -9.87
CA TYR A 125 -3.77 7.68 -9.88
C TYR A 125 -3.94 6.27 -10.42
N ARG A 126 -2.96 5.83 -11.20
CA ARG A 126 -2.86 4.47 -11.72
C ARG A 126 -2.10 3.59 -10.74
N ALA A 127 -2.60 2.38 -10.54
CA ALA A 127 -1.96 1.36 -9.73
C ALA A 127 -1.92 0.03 -10.45
N TRP A 128 -0.94 -0.82 -10.15
CA TRP A 128 -0.85 -2.19 -10.67
C TRP A 128 -0.40 -3.20 -9.62
N VAL A 129 -0.59 -4.48 -9.95
CA VAL A 129 -0.08 -5.61 -9.16
C VAL A 129 1.28 -6.01 -9.74
N ALA A 130 2.36 -5.65 -9.04
CA ALA A 130 3.72 -5.92 -9.47
C ALA A 130 4.13 -7.39 -9.25
N ALA A 131 3.60 -8.03 -8.20
CA ALA A 131 3.86 -9.43 -7.88
C ALA A 131 2.69 -10.07 -7.11
N VAL A 132 2.35 -11.32 -7.46
CA VAL A 132 1.38 -12.19 -6.76
C VAL A 132 1.58 -13.65 -7.14
#